data_AF-A0A392Q4J6-F1
#
_entry.id   AF-A0A392Q4J6-F1
#
_cell.length_a   1.000
_cell.length_b   1.000
_cell.length_c   1.000
_cell.angle_alpha   90.00
_cell.angle_beta   90.00
_cell.angle_gamma   90.00
#
_symmetry.space_group_name_H-M   'P 1'
#
loop_
_entity.id
_entity.type
_entity.pdbx_description
1 polymer ?
#
loop_
_entity_poly.entity_id
_entity_poly.type
_entity_poly.pdbx_seq_one_letter_code
_entity_poly.pdbx_strand_id
1 'polypeptide(L)' 'MHDAIKPLNHSHDLPPPGKKGRPYICSCMIFLRPTDGAKVILKKWLEELQIEPWSRTKKSNDQPAFNWALMKNAKE' A
#
# COMPACT_ATOMS: atom_id res chain seq x y z
N MET A 1 -16.56 -4.98 19.12
CA MET A 1 -16.30 -4.69 17.69
C MET A 1 -16.06 -6.04 17.03
N HIS A 2 -17.05 -6.55 16.31
CA HIS A 2 -16.92 -7.82 15.59
C HIS A 2 -16.38 -7.49 14.21
N ASP A 3 -15.07 -7.67 14.00
CA ASP A 3 -14.50 -7.63 12.66
C ASP A 3 -15.07 -8.81 11.89
N ALA A 4 -15.88 -8.52 10.86
CA ALA A 4 -16.43 -9.54 10.00
C ALA A 4 -15.27 -10.26 9.28
N ILE A 5 -15.09 -11.54 9.57
CA ILE A 5 -14.13 -12.39 8.86
C ILE A 5 -14.56 -12.41 7.40
N LYS A 6 -13.65 -12.02 6.49
CA LYS A 6 -13.95 -12.04 5.06
C LYS A 6 -14.25 -13.47 4.61
N PRO A 7 -15.29 -13.67 3.77
CA PRO A 7 -15.60 -15.00 3.24
C PRO A 7 -14.42 -15.57 2.45
N LEU A 8 -14.28 -16.89 2.43
CA LEU A 8 -13.15 -17.58 1.78
C LEU A 8 -12.95 -17.13 0.32
N ASN A 9 -14.04 -16.94 -0.40
CA ASN A 9 -14.07 -16.40 -1.76
C ASN A 9 -14.42 -14.91 -1.70
N HIS A 10 -13.42 -14.06 -1.47
CA HIS A 10 -13.55 -12.62 -1.59
C HIS A 10 -12.54 -12.09 -2.60
N SER A 11 -12.83 -10.93 -3.21
CA SER A 11 -11.87 -10.29 -4.11
C SER A 11 -10.58 -9.94 -3.35
N HIS A 12 -9.45 -10.25 -3.99
CA HIS A 12 -8.11 -9.87 -3.55
C HIS A 12 -7.65 -8.54 -4.15
N ASP A 13 -8.53 -7.85 -4.86
CA ASP A 13 -8.23 -6.56 -5.46
C ASP A 13 -8.02 -5.50 -4.37
N LEU A 14 -7.32 -4.42 -4.76
CA LEU A 14 -7.14 -3.28 -3.88
C LEU A 14 -8.52 -2.70 -3.50
N PRO A 15 -8.66 -2.20 -2.25
CA PRO A 15 -9.88 -1.52 -1.86
C PRO A 15 -10.13 -0.34 -2.81
N PRO A 16 -11.41 -0.03 -3.11
CA PRO A 16 -11.74 1.07 -3.99
C PRO A 16 -11.06 2.36 -3.48
N PRO A 17 -10.50 3.16 -4.39
CA PRO A 17 -9.76 4.34 -3.99
C PRO A 17 -10.66 5.34 -3.25
N GLY A 18 -10.14 5.93 -2.17
CA GLY A 18 -10.83 7.00 -1.44
C GLY A 18 -10.86 8.32 -2.21
N LYS A 19 -11.26 9.42 -1.54
CA LYS A 19 -11.46 10.78 -2.12
C LYS A 19 -10.30 11.36 -2.95
N LYS A 20 -9.09 10.78 -2.89
CA LYS A 20 -7.90 11.21 -3.65
C LYS A 20 -7.44 10.21 -4.72
N GLY A 21 -8.28 9.25 -5.10
CA GLY A 21 -7.93 8.25 -6.11
C GLY A 21 -6.93 7.20 -5.62
N ARG A 22 -6.77 7.03 -4.30
CA ARG A 22 -5.78 6.13 -3.69
C ARG A 22 -6.43 5.09 -2.78
N PRO A 23 -5.94 3.84 -2.75
CA PRO A 23 -6.28 2.92 -1.69
C PRO A 23 -5.84 3.54 -0.36
N TYR A 24 -6.50 3.12 0.71
CA TYR A 24 -6.17 3.53 2.07
C TYR A 24 -6.01 2.27 2.94
N ILE A 25 -4.84 1.65 2.82
CA ILE A 25 -4.42 0.50 3.62
C ILE A 25 -3.56 1.03 4.77
N CYS A 26 -3.84 0.62 6.02
CA CYS A 26 -2.92 0.90 7.12
C CYS A 26 -1.65 0.07 6.95
N SER A 27 -0.49 0.68 7.15
CA SER A 27 0.80 -0.04 7.21
C SER A 27 1.12 -0.62 8.59
N CYS A 28 0.19 -0.49 9.55
CA CYS A 28 0.27 -1.01 10.91
C CYS A 28 0.78 -2.47 10.97
N MET A 29 0.36 -3.29 10.00
CA MET A 29 0.81 -4.65 9.81
C MET A 29 0.60 -5.05 8.35
N ILE A 30 1.67 -5.47 7.66
CA ILE A 30 1.62 -5.94 6.28
C ILE A 30 2.28 -7.31 6.22
N PHE A 31 1.55 -8.31 5.72
CA PHE A 31 2.10 -9.62 5.43
C PHE A 31 2.32 -9.77 3.93
N LEU A 32 3.57 -9.92 3.50
CA LEU A 32 3.95 -10.13 2.11
C LEU A 32 4.41 -11.58 1.92
N ARG A 33 3.72 -12.32 1.04
CA ARG A 33 4.25 -13.60 0.55
C ARG A 33 5.45 -13.31 -0.35
N PRO A 34 6.53 -14.10 -0.29
CA PRO A 34 7.74 -13.87 -1.09
C PRO A 34 7.51 -14.28 -2.56
N THR A 35 6.73 -13.48 -3.29
CA THR A 35 6.48 -13.61 -4.72
C THR A 35 7.21 -12.50 -5.48
N ASP A 36 7.39 -12.68 -6.79
CA ASP A 36 8.01 -11.63 -7.63
C ASP A 36 7.23 -10.31 -7.57
N GLY A 37 5.90 -10.37 -7.58
CA GLY A 37 5.05 -9.20 -7.41
C GLY A 37 5.28 -8.48 -6.08
N ALA A 38 5.43 -9.21 -4.98
CA ALA A 38 5.73 -8.62 -3.68
C ALA A 38 7.12 -7.95 -3.65
N LYS A 39 8.10 -8.54 -4.33
CA LYS A 39 9.44 -7.95 -4.48
C LYS A 39 9.39 -6.62 -5.26
N VAL A 40 8.58 -6.54 -6.30
CA VAL A 40 8.37 -5.30 -7.07
C VAL A 40 7.71 -4.22 -6.20
N ILE A 41 6.65 -4.57 -5.45
CA ILE A 41 6.01 -3.63 -4.52
C ILE A 41 6.99 -3.12 -3.47
N LEU A 42 7.83 -4.00 -2.91
CA LEU A 42 8.82 -3.61 -1.90
C LEU A 42 9.83 -2.60 -2.46
N LYS A 43 10.32 -2.80 -3.69
CA LYS A 43 11.23 -1.87 -4.37
C LYS A 43 10.57 -0.51 -4.61
N LYS A 44 9.37 -0.50 -5.19
CA LYS A 44 8.60 0.74 -5.42
C LYS A 44 8.32 1.47 -4.10
N TRP A 45 8.00 0.74 -3.03
CA TRP A 45 7.81 1.35 -1.71
C TRP A 45 9.08 2.04 -1.18
N LEU A 46 10.25 1.41 -1.34
CA LEU A 46 11.53 2.04 -1.02
C LEU A 46 11.76 3.30 -1.86
N GLU A 47 11.45 3.27 -3.16
CA GLU A 47 11.56 4.44 -4.04
C GLU A 47 10.64 5.58 -3.58
N GLU A 48 9.36 5.30 -3.26
CA GLU A 48 8.43 6.32 -2.74
C GLU A 48 8.96 6.93 -1.44
N LEU A 49 9.51 6.11 -0.53
CA LEU A 49 10.10 6.61 0.72
C LEU A 49 11.30 7.55 0.47
N GLN A 50 12.05 7.38 -0.62
CA GLN A 50 13.20 8.21 -0.98
C GLN A 50 12.82 9.47 -1.78
N ILE A 51 11.79 9.40 -2.63
CA ILE A 51 11.39 10.48 -3.57
C ILE A 51 10.60 11.59 -2.87
N GLU A 52 9.89 11.32 -1.77
CA GLU A 52 8.90 12.25 -1.24
C GLU A 52 9.49 13.63 -0.82
N PRO A 53 8.98 14.76 -1.37
CA PRO A 53 9.41 16.13 -1.04
C PRO A 53 9.17 16.56 0.43
N TRP A 54 8.50 15.71 1.21
CA TRP A 54 8.07 15.95 2.58
C TRP A 54 8.85 15.14 3.62
N SER A 55 9.81 14.30 3.21
CA SER A 55 10.63 13.51 4.13
C SER A 55 11.49 14.35 5.08
N ARG A 56 11.79 15.61 4.72
CA ARG A 56 12.60 16.52 5.53
C ARG A 56 11.81 17.43 6.47
N THR A 57 10.50 17.64 6.27
CA THR A 57 9.76 18.70 6.96
C THR A 57 8.50 18.27 7.71
N LYS A 58 7.96 17.07 7.46
CA LYS A 58 6.79 16.55 8.20
C LYS A 58 6.79 15.03 8.14
N LYS A 59 7.09 14.37 9.27
CA LYS A 59 6.96 12.93 9.55
C LYS A 59 6.80 12.07 8.28
N SER A 60 7.92 11.59 7.73
CA SER A 60 7.91 10.52 6.73
C SER A 60 6.99 9.40 7.23
N ASN A 61 5.94 9.09 6.47
CA ASN A 61 4.94 8.11 6.88
C ASN A 61 4.96 6.96 5.86
N ASP A 62 5.21 5.77 6.39
CA ASP A 62 5.27 4.51 5.67
C ASP A 62 3.94 4.19 4.99
N GLN A 63 2.81 4.61 5.58
CA GLN A 63 1.47 4.38 5.04
C GLN A 63 1.20 5.10 3.70
N PRO A 64 1.38 6.44 3.55
CA PRO A 64 1.27 7.10 2.25
C PRO A 64 2.17 6.50 1.17
N ALA A 65 3.45 6.25 1.50
CA ALA A 65 4.41 5.69 0.55
C ALA A 65 3.99 4.28 0.08
N PHE A 66 3.49 3.45 0.98
CA PHE A 66 3.01 2.12 0.65
C PHE A 66 1.79 2.16 -0.30
N ASN A 67 0.81 3.03 0.00
CA ASN A 67 -0.38 3.18 -0.84
C ASN A 67 -0.03 3.71 -2.24
N TRP A 68 1.00 4.56 -2.37
CA TRP A 68 1.51 5.01 -3.66
C TRP A 68 2.16 3.88 -4.47
N ALA A 69 3.01 3.07 -3.83
CA ALA A 69 3.64 1.92 -4.47
C ALA A 69 2.59 0.94 -5.01
N LEU A 70 1.54 0.65 -4.23
CA LEU A 70 0.43 -0.21 -4.66
C LEU A 70 -0.31 0.37 -5.87
N MET A 71 -0.64 1.66 -5.87
CA MET A 71 -1.32 2.30 -6.99
C MET A 71 -0.54 2.25 -8.29
N LYS A 72 0.76 2.57 -8.22
CA LYS A 72 1.63 2.61 -9.41
C LYS A 72 1.83 1.21 -10.00
N ASN A 73 1.66 0.17 -9.19
CA ASN A 73 1.81 -1.21 -9.62
C ASN A 73 0.49 -1.90 -10.00
N ALA A 74 -0.66 -1.37 -9.57
CA ALA A 74 -1.98 -1.89 -9.97
C ALA A 74 -2.43 -1.39 -11.36
N LYS A 75 -1.63 -0.54 -12.00
CA LYS A 75 -1.89 0.06 -13.32
C LYS A 75 -0.91 -0.43 -14.41
N GLU A 76 0.01 -1.34 -14.06
CA GLU A 76 0.88 -2.08 -14.99
C GLU A 76 0.28 -3.48 -15.20
#